data_AF-A0A9D9UK30-F1
#
_entry.id   AF-A0A9D9UK30-F1
#
_cell.length_a   1.000
_cell.length_b   1.000
_cell.length_c   1.000
_cell.angle_alpha   90.00
_cell.angle_beta   90.00
_cell.angle_gamma   90.00
#
_symmetry.space_group_name_H-M   'P 1'
#
loop_
_entity.id
_entity.type
_entity.pdbx_description
1 polymer ?
#
loop_
_entity_poly.entity_id
_entity_poly.type
_entity_poly.pdbx_seq_one_letter_code
_entity_poly.pdbx_strand_id
1 'polypeptide(L)' 'YFSSDYDLSGFDSQFFGVGVRYIPIKIVANLFAISQMELRGALYNRSDGLSAGILTFHIQFKGF' A
#
# COMPACT_ATOMS: atom_id res chain seq x y z
N TYR A 1 23.00 -12.37 28.12
CA TYR A 1 22.11 -12.22 26.96
C TYR A 1 22.95 -11.81 25.78
N PHE A 2 23.42 -12.76 24.97
CA PHE A 2 24.01 -12.48 23.66
C PHE A 2 22.93 -12.80 22.65
N SER A 3 22.12 -11.80 22.28
CA SER A 3 21.21 -11.92 21.15
C SER A 3 22.06 -11.80 19.89
N SER A 4 22.71 -12.91 19.53
CA SER A 4 23.51 -12.99 18.32
C SER A 4 22.57 -12.78 17.13
N ASP A 5 22.93 -11.84 16.26
CA ASP A 5 22.22 -11.46 15.02
C ASP A 5 21.95 -12.60 14.03
N TYR A 6 22.23 -13.85 14.42
CA TYR A 6 22.03 -15.07 13.64
C TYR A 6 20.55 -15.38 13.40
N ASP A 7 19.66 -15.09 14.35
CA ASP A 7 18.20 -15.32 14.23
C ASP A 7 17.49 -14.24 13.39
N LEU A 8 18.13 -13.08 13.22
CA LEU A 8 17.63 -11.99 12.36
C LEU A 8 18.13 -12.10 10.91
N SER A 9 19.18 -12.89 10.67
CA SER A 9 19.81 -13.03 9.34
C SER A 9 18.96 -13.80 8.31
N GLY A 10 17.98 -14.59 8.77
CA GLY A 10 17.03 -15.31 7.93
C GLY A 10 15.68 -14.59 7.74
N PHE A 11 15.54 -13.38 8.28
CA PHE A 11 14.32 -12.59 8.15
C PHE A 11 14.28 -11.90 6.77
N ASP A 12 13.58 -12.50 5.81
CA ASP A 12 13.30 -11.92 4.50
C ASP A 12 11.79 -11.65 4.40
N SER A 13 11.43 -10.46 3.91
CA SER A 13 10.04 -10.13 3.67
C SER A 13 9.90 -9.49 2.30
N GLN A 14 8.99 -10.06 1.51
CA GLN A 14 8.77 -9.67 0.13
C GLN A 14 7.35 -9.12 0.00
N PHE A 15 7.24 -7.92 -0.55
CA PHE A 15 5.97 -7.24 -0.75
C PHE A 15 5.77 -7.01 -2.24
N PHE A 16 4.75 -7.65 -2.80
CA PHE A 16 4.39 -7.52 -4.22
C PHE A 16 2.98 -6.96 -4.31
N GLY A 17 2.79 -5.88 -5.07
CA GLY A 17 1.49 -5.25 -5.18
C GLY A 17 1.20 -4.71 -6.56
N VAL A 18 -0.09 -4.65 -6.87
CA VAL A 18 -0.65 -4.04 -8.08
C VAL A 18 -1.70 -3.03 -7.66
N GLY A 19 -1.80 -1.93 -8.42
CA GLY A 19 -2.74 -0.87 -8.08
C GLY A 19 -3.25 -0.12 -9.29
N VAL A 20 -4.49 0.33 -9.19
CA VAL A 20 -5.14 1.20 -10.17
C VAL A 20 -5.37 2.56 -9.52
N ARG A 21 -4.85 3.61 -10.15
CA ARG A 21 -5.05 4.99 -9.75
C ARG A 21 -5.95 5.70 -10.76
N TYR A 22 -6.97 6.37 -10.26
CA TYR A 22 -7.82 7.25 -11.04
C TYR A 22 -7.63 8.71 -10.60
N ILE A 23 -7.35 9.58 -11.57
CA ILE A 23 -7.19 11.02 -11.37
C ILE A 23 -8.23 11.71 -12.26
N PRO A 24 -9.31 12.27 -11.70
CA PRO A 24 -10.26 13.05 -12.49
C PRO A 24 -9.55 14.29 -13.06
N ILE A 25 -9.66 14.50 -14.37
CA ILE A 25 -9.13 15.67 -15.06
C ILE A 25 -9.83 16.92 -14.51
N LYS A 26 -9.03 17.93 -14.13
CA LYS A 26 -9.40 19.17 -13.39
C LYS A 26 -10.60 19.98 -13.92
N ILE A 27 -11.18 19.62 -15.06
CA ILE A 27 -12.17 20.44 -15.79
C ILE A 27 -13.55 20.46 -15.11
N VAL A 28 -13.88 19.49 -14.26
CA VAL A 28 -15.19 19.42 -13.54
C VAL A 28 -15.04 19.62 -12.02
N ALA A 29 -13.86 20.04 -11.56
CA ALA A 29 -13.47 19.99 -10.14
C ALA A 29 -13.87 21.21 -9.29
N ASN A 30 -14.86 22.01 -9.71
CA ASN A 30 -15.44 23.05 -8.84
C ASN A 30 -16.62 22.54 -8.00
N LEU A 31 -17.10 21.31 -8.26
CA LEU A 31 -18.26 20.70 -7.60
C LEU A 31 -17.90 19.48 -6.74
N PHE A 32 -16.78 18.81 -7.00
CA PHE A 32 -16.34 17.62 -6.26
C PHE A 32 -14.94 17.82 -5.69
N ALA A 33 -14.84 17.78 -4.36
CA ALA A 33 -13.61 17.93 -3.60
C ALA A 33 -12.69 16.69 -3.63
N ILE A 34 -12.95 15.66 -4.46
CA ILE A 34 -12.14 14.45 -4.55
C ILE A 34 -11.12 14.59 -5.68
N SER A 35 -9.83 14.70 -5.34
CA SER A 35 -8.75 14.93 -6.30
C SER A 35 -8.10 13.65 -6.82
N GLN A 36 -8.14 12.56 -6.07
CA GLN A 36 -7.55 11.29 -6.46
C GLN A 36 -8.24 10.13 -5.75
N MET A 37 -8.37 9.01 -6.45
CA MET A 37 -8.75 7.73 -5.87
C MET A 37 -7.79 6.64 -6.33
N GLU A 38 -7.45 5.71 -5.45
CA GLU A 38 -6.52 4.62 -5.76
C GLU A 38 -6.88 3.36 -4.99
N LEU A 39 -6.90 2.23 -5.69
CA LEU A 39 -7.14 0.91 -5.12
C LEU A 39 -5.90 0.06 -5.38
N ARG A 40 -5.32 -0.52 -4.32
CA ARG A 40 -4.13 -1.38 -4.39
C ARG A 40 -4.41 -2.71 -3.73
N GLY A 41 -4.05 -3.79 -4.41
CA GLY A 41 -3.96 -5.12 -3.82
C GLY A 41 -2.49 -5.52 -3.72
N ALA A 42 -2.07 -5.99 -2.57
CA ALA A 42 -0.71 -6.45 -2.35
C ALA A 42 -0.68 -7.77 -1.58
N LEU A 43 0.36 -8.54 -1.79
CA LEU A 43 0.67 -9.78 -1.11
C LEU A 43 1.98 -9.57 -0.36
N TYR A 44 1.95 -9.88 0.92
CA TYR A 44 3.09 -9.82 1.81
C TYR A 44 3.44 -11.23 2.22
N ASN A 45 4.65 -11.68 1.87
CA ASN A 45 5.18 -12.98 2.26
C ASN A 45 6.43 -12.77 3.11
N ARG A 46 6.48 -13.48 4.24
CA ARG A 46 7.57 -13.40 5.21
C ARG A 46 8.20 -14.77 5.39
N SER A 47 9.51 -14.80 5.64
CA SER A 47 10.30 -16.03 5.69
C SER A 47 9.92 -16.99 6.82
N ASP A 48 9.13 -16.55 7.80
CA ASP A 48 8.57 -17.38 8.87
C ASP A 48 7.23 -18.06 8.51
N GLY A 49 6.82 -18.01 7.25
CA GLY A 49 5.60 -18.65 6.74
C GLY A 49 4.34 -17.80 6.86
N LEU A 50 4.45 -16.54 7.34
CA LEU A 50 3.33 -15.62 7.34
C LEU A 50 3.09 -15.06 5.93
N SER A 51 1.91 -15.34 5.36
CA SER A 51 1.40 -14.71 4.13
C SER A 51 0.17 -13.86 4.44
N ALA A 52 0.15 -12.61 4.00
CA ALA A 52 -0.97 -11.69 4.19
C ALA A 52 -1.38 -11.02 2.87
N GLY A 53 -2.69 -10.99 2.61
CA GLY A 53 -3.28 -10.18 1.55
C GLY A 53 -3.64 -8.80 2.09
N ILE A 54 -3.12 -7.75 1.45
CA ILE A 54 -3.32 -6.36 1.84
C ILE A 54 -4.14 -5.67 0.75
N LEU A 55 -5.35 -5.23 1.11
CA LEU A 55 -6.18 -4.39 0.25
C LEU A 55 -6.15 -2.95 0.79
N THR A 56 -5.74 -2.00 -0.04
CA THR A 56 -5.63 -0.59 0.33
C THR A 56 -6.51 0.25 -0.57
N PHE A 57 -7.35 1.08 0.05
CA PHE A 57 -8.14 2.09 -0.64
C PHE A 57 -7.72 3.48 -0.18
N HIS A 58 -7.37 4.33 -1.14
CA HIS A 58 -6.86 5.68 -0.91
C HIS A 58 -7.73 6.70 -1.64
N ILE A 59 -8.23 7.70 -0.90
CA ILE A 59 -8.96 8.84 -1.44
C ILE A 59 -8.25 10.11 -0.98
N GLN A 60 -7.99 11.02 -1.91
CA GLN A 60 -7.49 12.36 -1.61
C GLN A 60 -8.60 13.38 -1.83
N PHE A 61 -8.77 14.27 -0.84
CA PHE A 61 -9.66 15.41 -0.92
C PHE A 61 -8.85 16.69 -1.09
N LYS A 62 -9.32 17.60 -1.95
CA LYS A 62 -8.79 18.95 -2.10
C LYS A 62 -9.79 19.93 -1.49
N GLY A 63 -9.44 20.49 -0.33
CA GLY A 63 -10.15 21.60 0.28
C GLY A 63 -9.91 22.90 -0.48
N PHE A 64 -10.88 23.83 -0.38
CA PHE A 64 -10.78 25.20 -0.87
C PHE A 64 -9.94 26.06 0.08
#